data_AF-A0A8C9HQN3-F1
#
_entry.id   AF-A0A8C9HQN3-F1
#
_cell.length_a   1.000
_cell.length_b   1.000
_cell.length_c   1.000
_cell.angle_alpha   90.00
_cell.angle_beta   90.00
_cell.angle_gamma   90.00
#
_symmetry.space_group_name_H-M   'P 1'
#
loop_
_entity.id
_entity.type
_entity.pdbx_description
1 polymer ?
#
loop_
_entity_poly.entity_id
_entity_poly.type
_entity_poly.pdbx_seq_one_letter_code
_entity_poly.pdbx_strand_id
1 'polypeptide(L)'
;MGPLSAPPCTLHITWKELLLTASLLIFWNPPTTAQVMIETQPTKVSEGKDVLLLVHNLPPNPAAYVWYKGQIMDFNQFIIAYTTYPDRILFGPASSGRETLYSNGSLGIQNVTKQDTGSYTIRVMKRMDGTKGVTGHFTLYLETPKPSITSSNLNPREATEIVILSCDPDTQNVSYQWWINGQRLPINRPWQLSENNRILTLSGVTKDIAGPYECEMKNPVSSSRSDPVTLNLICDCDFILFAPEGLDAPTISSSYTYSHPLAEHSWLIEGKFQQSAPVFFILQITKTYTGVYVCFIHNSATGGTNLIIKRIIVPSKWTPGALATKHPPVVLLCGL
;
A
#
# COMPACT_ATOMS: atom_id res chain seq x y z
N MET A 1 -9.40 62.22 -54.09
CA MET A 1 -9.43 60.86 -54.68
C MET A 1 -9.55 59.88 -53.52
N GLY A 2 -10.73 59.28 -53.32
CA GLY A 2 -11.02 58.38 -52.20
C GLY A 2 -10.60 56.93 -52.49
N PRO A 3 -10.46 56.07 -51.46
CA PRO A 3 -10.15 54.65 -51.64
C PRO A 3 -11.42 53.84 -51.95
N LEU A 4 -11.28 52.87 -52.86
CA LEU A 4 -12.31 51.93 -53.30
C LEU A 4 -12.51 50.81 -52.27
N SER A 5 -13.76 50.63 -51.81
CA SER A 5 -14.21 49.48 -51.02
C SER A 5 -14.36 48.24 -51.90
N ALA A 6 -13.76 47.11 -51.47
CA ALA A 6 -13.98 45.80 -52.08
C ALA A 6 -15.24 45.11 -51.49
N PRO A 7 -16.05 44.40 -52.28
CA PRO A 7 -17.20 43.65 -51.77
C PRO A 7 -16.78 42.25 -51.27
N PRO A 8 -17.41 41.72 -50.21
CA PRO A 8 -17.18 40.34 -49.80
C PRO A 8 -17.98 39.40 -50.71
N CYS A 9 -17.29 38.67 -51.59
CA CYS A 9 -17.89 37.54 -52.32
C CYS A 9 -18.11 36.38 -51.35
N THR A 10 -19.36 36.18 -50.92
CA THR A 10 -19.78 34.97 -50.21
C THR A 10 -20.15 33.91 -51.25
N LEU A 11 -19.29 32.91 -51.44
CA LEU A 11 -19.59 31.74 -52.27
C LEU A 11 -20.59 30.85 -51.51
N HIS A 12 -21.81 30.75 -52.03
CA HIS A 12 -22.85 29.89 -51.48
C HIS A 12 -22.63 28.45 -51.96
N ILE A 13 -21.84 27.68 -51.22
CA ILE A 13 -21.62 26.26 -51.48
C ILE A 13 -22.88 25.51 -51.04
N THR A 14 -23.55 24.86 -51.99
CA THR A 14 -24.79 24.13 -51.71
C THR A 14 -24.50 22.83 -50.94
N TRP A 15 -25.23 22.61 -49.85
CA TRP A 15 -25.02 21.49 -48.91
C TRP A 15 -25.09 20.10 -49.56
N LYS A 16 -25.75 19.99 -50.73
CA LYS A 16 -25.83 18.75 -51.52
C LYS A 16 -24.49 18.32 -52.12
N GLU A 17 -23.65 19.24 -52.59
CA GLU A 17 -22.31 18.89 -53.11
C GLU A 17 -21.35 18.51 -51.97
N LEU A 18 -21.54 19.12 -50.79
CA LEU A 18 -20.73 18.83 -49.60
C LEU A 18 -21.05 17.45 -49.02
N LEU A 19 -22.31 17.01 -49.10
CA LEU A 19 -22.71 15.64 -48.73
C LEU A 19 -22.23 14.59 -49.73
N LEU A 20 -22.24 14.88 -51.04
CA LEU A 20 -21.79 13.93 -52.06
C LEU A 20 -20.27 13.71 -52.00
N THR A 21 -19.51 14.78 -51.75
CA THR A 21 -18.06 14.71 -51.52
C THR A 21 -17.71 14.04 -50.19
N ALA A 22 -18.47 14.27 -49.12
CA ALA A 22 -18.30 13.55 -47.85
C ALA A 22 -18.63 12.05 -47.97
N SER A 23 -19.62 11.66 -48.77
CA SER A 23 -20.00 10.26 -48.98
C SER A 23 -18.95 9.47 -49.80
N LEU A 24 -18.31 10.11 -50.79
CA LEU A 24 -17.20 9.54 -51.54
C LEU A 24 -15.91 9.38 -50.70
N LEU A 25 -15.67 10.25 -49.71
CA LEU A 25 -14.52 10.16 -48.81
C LEU A 25 -14.61 9.01 -47.79
N ILE A 26 -15.82 8.54 -47.45
CA ILE A 26 -16.01 7.38 -46.56
C ILE A 26 -15.71 6.06 -47.31
N PHE A 27 -15.87 6.02 -48.63
CA PHE A 27 -15.53 4.87 -49.47
C PHE A 27 -14.04 4.75 -49.83
N TRP A 28 -13.24 5.79 -49.57
CA TRP A 28 -11.80 5.82 -49.88
C TRP A 28 -10.87 5.73 -48.68
N ASN A 29 -11.41 5.55 -47.47
CA ASN A 29 -10.59 5.01 -46.40
C ASN A 29 -10.49 3.50 -46.63
N PRO A 30 -9.34 2.95 -47.09
CA PRO A 30 -9.15 1.51 -47.01
C PRO A 30 -9.44 1.08 -45.58
N PRO A 31 -10.11 -0.06 -45.34
CA PRO A 31 -10.34 -0.54 -43.99
C PRO A 31 -8.99 -0.52 -43.26
N THR A 32 -8.92 0.18 -42.13
CA THR A 32 -7.73 0.18 -41.27
C THR A 32 -7.36 -1.28 -41.09
N THR A 33 -6.24 -1.70 -41.67
CA THR A 33 -5.81 -3.10 -41.58
C THR A 33 -5.65 -3.38 -40.10
N ALA A 34 -6.51 -4.25 -39.55
CA ALA A 34 -6.48 -4.57 -38.14
C ALA A 34 -5.06 -5.06 -37.80
N GLN A 35 -4.45 -4.44 -36.79
CA GLN A 35 -3.12 -4.83 -36.32
C GLN A 35 -3.20 -6.23 -35.70
N VAL A 36 -2.11 -7.00 -35.76
CA VAL A 36 -2.04 -8.33 -35.13
C VAL A 36 -2.18 -8.14 -33.62
N MET A 37 -3.22 -8.78 -33.06
CA MET A 37 -3.54 -8.70 -31.64
C MET A 37 -3.17 -10.02 -30.98
N ILE A 38 -2.65 -9.94 -29.76
CA ILE A 38 -2.25 -11.11 -28.97
C ILE A 38 -2.88 -10.99 -27.60
N GLU A 39 -3.47 -12.08 -27.11
CA GLU A 39 -4.01 -12.17 -25.76
C GLU A 39 -3.56 -13.47 -25.08
N THR A 40 -3.65 -13.52 -23.75
CA THR A 40 -3.36 -14.72 -22.97
C THR A 40 -4.61 -15.52 -22.70
N GLN A 41 -4.50 -16.84 -22.86
CA GLN A 41 -5.50 -17.80 -22.44
C GLN A 41 -4.85 -18.87 -21.54
N PRO A 42 -5.20 -18.94 -20.24
CA PRO A 42 -6.14 -18.07 -19.52
C PRO A 42 -5.63 -16.62 -19.35
N THR A 43 -6.53 -15.68 -19.07
CA THR A 43 -6.20 -14.24 -18.90
C THR A 43 -5.32 -13.98 -17.67
N LYS A 44 -5.49 -14.79 -16.62
CA LYS A 44 -4.64 -14.82 -15.43
C LYS A 44 -3.82 -16.10 -15.43
N VAL A 45 -2.51 -15.93 -15.32
CA VAL A 45 -1.56 -17.04 -15.43
C VAL A 45 -0.70 -17.07 -14.18
N SER A 46 -0.77 -18.16 -13.43
CA SER A 46 0.11 -18.39 -12.28
C SER A 46 1.36 -19.16 -12.71
N GLU A 47 2.44 -19.00 -11.96
CA GLU A 47 3.65 -19.82 -12.12
C GLU A 47 3.32 -21.32 -12.03
N GLY A 48 3.94 -22.12 -12.88
CA GLY A 48 3.73 -23.56 -12.98
C GLY A 48 2.57 -24.00 -13.88
N LYS A 49 1.81 -23.06 -14.47
CA LYS A 49 0.68 -23.34 -15.36
C LYS A 49 1.06 -23.20 -16.84
N ASP A 50 0.22 -23.73 -17.70
CA ASP A 50 0.36 -23.56 -19.15
C ASP A 50 -0.33 -22.26 -19.59
N VAL A 51 0.24 -21.58 -20.58
CA VAL A 51 -0.36 -20.40 -21.20
C VAL A 51 -0.37 -20.53 -22.71
N LEU A 52 -1.45 -20.06 -23.33
CA LEU A 52 -1.52 -19.84 -24.76
C LEU A 52 -1.50 -18.34 -25.05
N LEU A 53 -0.53 -17.89 -25.84
CA LEU A 53 -0.53 -16.58 -26.48
C LEU A 53 -1.36 -16.70 -27.77
N LEU A 54 -2.65 -16.41 -27.66
CA LEU A 54 -3.63 -16.54 -28.73
C LEU A 54 -3.51 -15.34 -29.68
N VAL A 55 -3.29 -15.62 -30.96
CA VAL A 55 -3.07 -14.59 -31.99
C VAL A 55 -4.32 -14.39 -32.82
N HIS A 56 -4.73 -13.12 -32.97
CA HIS A 56 -5.89 -12.69 -33.74
C HIS A 56 -5.49 -11.76 -34.88
N ASN A 57 -6.40 -11.58 -35.84
CA ASN A 57 -6.25 -10.66 -36.97
C ASN A 57 -5.02 -10.93 -37.84
N LEU A 58 -4.67 -12.21 -38.03
CA LEU A 58 -3.58 -12.59 -38.92
C LEU A 58 -3.88 -12.26 -40.39
N PRO A 59 -2.88 -11.83 -41.17
CA PRO A 59 -3.05 -11.63 -42.60
C PRO A 59 -3.40 -12.96 -43.30
N PRO A 60 -4.18 -12.91 -44.40
CA PRO A 60 -4.51 -14.11 -45.16
C PRO A 60 -3.25 -14.71 -45.82
N ASN A 61 -3.24 -16.03 -45.95
CA ASN A 61 -2.19 -16.82 -46.62
C ASN A 61 -0.75 -16.53 -46.13
N PRO A 62 -0.46 -16.68 -44.84
CA PRO A 62 0.89 -16.51 -44.31
C PRO A 62 1.83 -17.59 -44.85
N ALA A 63 3.06 -17.18 -45.17
CA ALA A 63 4.16 -18.06 -45.56
C ALA A 63 4.87 -18.65 -44.33
N ALA A 64 4.99 -17.87 -43.26
CA ALA A 64 5.59 -18.32 -42.01
C ALA A 64 5.15 -17.49 -40.80
N TYR A 65 5.23 -18.10 -39.62
CA TYR A 65 5.16 -17.43 -38.33
C TYR A 65 6.50 -17.60 -37.63
N VAL A 66 6.99 -16.54 -37.00
CA VAL A 66 8.25 -16.58 -36.25
C VAL A 66 8.06 -15.87 -34.93
N TRP A 67 8.32 -16.55 -33.82
CA TRP A 67 8.28 -15.97 -32.48
C TRP A 67 9.67 -15.66 -31.97
N TYR A 68 9.78 -14.50 -31.32
CA TYR A 68 10.99 -14.00 -30.67
C TYR A 68 10.70 -13.66 -29.21
N LYS A 69 11.70 -13.86 -28.33
CA LYS A 69 11.69 -13.37 -26.97
C LYS A 69 12.19 -11.92 -26.96
N GLY A 70 11.42 -11.01 -26.39
CA GLY A 70 11.69 -9.58 -26.40
C GLY A 70 11.13 -8.83 -27.62
N GLN A 71 11.53 -7.55 -27.75
CA GLN A 71 11.09 -6.65 -28.82
C GLN A 71 12.02 -6.67 -30.04
N ILE A 72 13.27 -7.09 -29.86
CA ILE A 72 14.29 -7.13 -30.91
C ILE A 72 14.20 -8.49 -31.60
N MET A 73 14.10 -8.48 -32.93
CA MET A 73 13.97 -9.68 -33.76
C MET A 73 15.34 -10.18 -34.24
N ASP A 74 16.25 -10.47 -33.32
CA ASP A 74 17.57 -11.03 -33.61
C ASP A 74 17.57 -12.58 -33.60
N PHE A 75 18.65 -13.19 -34.06
CA PHE A 75 18.80 -14.64 -34.08
C PHE A 75 18.87 -15.25 -32.67
N ASN A 76 19.44 -14.54 -31.70
CA ASN A 76 19.60 -15.06 -30.33
C ASN A 76 18.28 -15.08 -29.55
N GLN A 77 17.33 -14.23 -29.93
CA GLN A 77 15.97 -14.14 -29.37
C GLN A 77 14.99 -15.06 -30.10
N PHE A 78 15.37 -15.69 -31.20
CA PHE A 78 14.49 -16.57 -31.97
C PHE A 78 14.09 -17.80 -31.14
N ILE A 79 12.78 -17.98 -30.95
CA ILE A 79 12.20 -19.09 -30.18
C ILE A 79 11.82 -20.24 -31.12
N ILE A 80 10.84 -20.00 -31.99
CA ILE A 80 10.22 -21.03 -32.81
C ILE A 80 9.61 -20.42 -34.07
N ALA A 81 9.74 -21.13 -35.20
CA ALA A 81 9.12 -20.75 -36.46
C ALA A 81 8.34 -21.92 -37.05
N TYR A 82 7.26 -21.58 -37.77
CA TYR A 82 6.48 -22.50 -38.57
C TYR A 82 6.44 -21.97 -39.99
N THR A 83 6.86 -22.78 -40.96
CA THR A 83 6.78 -22.46 -42.39
C THR A 83 5.67 -23.28 -43.03
N THR A 84 4.81 -22.66 -43.84
CA THR A 84 3.69 -23.37 -44.47
C THR A 84 4.10 -24.19 -45.70
N TYR A 85 5.27 -23.91 -46.29
CA TYR A 85 5.78 -24.67 -47.43
C TYR A 85 7.32 -24.58 -47.53
N PRO A 86 8.07 -25.68 -47.32
CA PRO A 86 7.58 -26.96 -46.81
C PRO A 86 7.03 -26.81 -45.39
N ASP A 87 6.04 -27.63 -45.03
CA ASP A 87 5.47 -27.68 -43.68
C ASP A 87 6.55 -28.17 -42.70
N ARG A 88 7.09 -27.24 -41.90
CA ARG A 88 8.18 -27.50 -40.96
C ARG A 88 8.12 -26.55 -39.77
N ILE A 89 8.52 -27.08 -38.62
CA ILE A 89 8.80 -26.32 -37.41
C ILE A 89 10.32 -26.21 -37.23
N LEU A 90 10.80 -25.00 -36.93
CA LEU A 90 12.19 -24.71 -36.66
C LEU A 90 12.31 -24.17 -35.24
N PHE A 91 13.25 -24.69 -34.47
CA PHE A 91 13.55 -24.21 -33.12
C PHE A 91 14.76 -23.29 -33.16
N GLY A 92 14.69 -22.22 -32.40
CA GLY A 92 15.75 -21.25 -32.25
C GLY A 92 16.53 -21.41 -30.95
N PRO A 93 17.61 -20.63 -30.78
CA PRO A 93 18.45 -20.68 -29.59
C PRO A 93 17.74 -20.22 -28.32
N ALA A 94 16.66 -19.44 -28.41
CA ALA A 94 15.87 -19.02 -27.25
C ALA A 94 14.77 -20.01 -26.86
N SER A 95 14.62 -21.15 -27.57
CA SER A 95 13.64 -22.16 -27.19
C SER A 95 14.08 -22.88 -25.91
N SER A 96 13.15 -23.05 -24.98
CA SER A 96 13.34 -23.85 -23.77
C SER A 96 12.82 -25.29 -23.93
N GLY A 97 12.27 -25.65 -25.09
CA GLY A 97 11.63 -26.94 -25.35
C GLY A 97 10.22 -27.08 -24.76
N ARG A 98 9.73 -26.05 -24.08
CA ARG A 98 8.36 -25.98 -23.52
C ARG A 98 7.38 -25.26 -24.44
N GLU A 99 7.87 -24.73 -25.56
CA GLU A 99 7.06 -23.97 -26.51
C GLU A 99 6.45 -24.85 -27.60
N THR A 100 5.18 -24.64 -27.89
CA THR A 100 4.46 -25.29 -29.00
C THR A 100 3.85 -24.21 -29.89
N LEU A 101 4.22 -24.20 -31.17
CA LEU A 101 3.65 -23.27 -32.15
C LEU A 101 2.50 -23.95 -32.90
N TYR A 102 1.32 -23.33 -32.83
CA TYR A 102 0.13 -23.83 -33.50
C TYR A 102 0.02 -23.29 -34.94
N SER A 103 -0.70 -24.00 -35.79
CA SER A 103 -0.91 -23.65 -37.20
C SER A 103 -1.61 -22.30 -37.42
N ASN A 104 -2.31 -21.79 -36.40
CA ASN A 104 -2.91 -20.45 -36.38
C ASN A 104 -1.93 -19.37 -35.89
N GLY A 105 -0.63 -19.65 -35.78
CA GLY A 105 0.40 -18.72 -35.32
C GLY A 105 0.46 -18.51 -33.80
N SER A 106 -0.44 -19.11 -33.03
CA SER A 106 -0.46 -18.97 -31.56
C SER A 106 0.66 -19.75 -30.90
N LEU A 107 1.19 -19.24 -29.79
CA LEU A 107 2.30 -19.85 -29.05
C LEU A 107 1.81 -20.41 -27.71
N GLY A 108 1.88 -21.71 -27.54
CA GLY A 108 1.71 -22.35 -26.23
C GLY A 108 3.05 -22.42 -25.49
N ILE A 109 3.05 -22.13 -24.19
CA ILE A 109 4.21 -22.31 -23.31
C ILE A 109 3.75 -23.13 -22.11
N GLN A 110 4.37 -24.29 -21.91
CA GLN A 110 4.04 -25.19 -20.80
C GLN A 110 4.82 -24.82 -19.54
N ASN A 111 4.20 -25.03 -18.38
CA ASN A 111 4.83 -24.89 -17.06
C ASN A 111 5.64 -23.58 -16.94
N VAL A 112 4.94 -22.44 -17.05
CA VAL A 112 5.56 -21.11 -17.09
C VAL A 112 6.26 -20.77 -15.78
N THR A 113 7.38 -20.07 -15.89
CA THR A 113 8.19 -19.60 -14.77
C THR A 113 8.32 -18.09 -14.81
N LYS A 114 8.83 -17.48 -13.74
CA LYS A 114 9.15 -16.03 -13.74
C LYS A 114 10.08 -15.61 -14.90
N GLN A 115 10.97 -16.50 -15.37
CA GLN A 115 11.89 -16.21 -16.49
C GLN A 115 11.19 -16.13 -17.85
N ASP A 116 9.95 -16.61 -17.94
CA ASP A 116 9.12 -16.53 -19.15
C ASP A 116 8.35 -15.21 -19.22
N THR A 117 8.36 -14.39 -18.17
CA THR A 117 7.75 -13.07 -18.21
C THR A 117 8.54 -12.10 -19.09
N GLY A 118 7.85 -11.09 -19.62
CA GLY A 118 8.45 -10.06 -20.46
C GLY A 118 7.87 -10.02 -21.85
N SER A 119 8.51 -9.26 -22.75
CA SER A 119 8.01 -9.07 -24.11
C SER A 119 8.22 -10.30 -24.98
N TYR A 120 7.32 -10.49 -25.94
CA TYR A 120 7.34 -11.45 -27.02
C TYR A 120 6.93 -10.74 -28.30
N THR A 121 7.52 -11.15 -29.41
CA THR A 121 7.21 -10.60 -30.73
C THR A 121 6.92 -11.72 -31.71
N ILE A 122 5.78 -11.65 -32.41
CA ILE A 122 5.49 -12.51 -33.55
C ILE A 122 5.75 -11.72 -34.84
N ARG A 123 6.48 -12.33 -35.78
CA ARG A 123 6.60 -11.87 -37.16
C ARG A 123 5.84 -12.82 -38.07
N VAL A 124 4.89 -12.28 -38.82
CA VAL A 124 4.10 -13.01 -39.79
C VAL A 124 4.60 -12.65 -41.19
N MET A 125 5.16 -13.61 -41.91
CA MET A 125 5.65 -13.42 -43.28
C MET A 125 4.52 -13.72 -44.26
N LYS A 126 4.32 -12.86 -45.26
CA LYS A 126 3.34 -13.07 -46.33
C LYS A 126 3.97 -13.80 -47.52
N ARG A 127 3.18 -14.60 -48.23
CA ARG A 127 3.61 -15.18 -49.51
C ARG A 127 3.73 -14.06 -50.55
N MET A 128 4.82 -14.03 -51.32
CA MET A 128 5.08 -13.12 -52.46
C MET A 128 5.60 -11.69 -52.15
N ASP A 129 5.66 -11.24 -50.88
CA ASP A 129 6.32 -9.99 -50.46
C ASP A 129 7.17 -10.25 -49.20
N GLY A 130 8.32 -10.92 -49.41
CA GLY A 130 9.21 -11.37 -48.32
C GLY A 130 9.75 -10.26 -47.42
N THR A 131 9.58 -8.99 -47.82
CA THR A 131 10.02 -7.80 -47.10
C THR A 131 8.94 -7.15 -46.22
N LYS A 132 7.64 -7.30 -46.53
CA LYS A 132 6.54 -6.69 -45.74
C LYS A 132 5.79 -7.73 -44.89
N GLY A 133 6.49 -8.25 -43.89
CA GLY A 133 5.84 -9.00 -42.80
C GLY A 133 5.08 -8.08 -41.85
N VAL A 134 4.08 -8.62 -41.15
CA VAL A 134 3.37 -7.90 -40.07
C VAL A 134 3.92 -8.37 -38.73
N THR A 135 4.11 -7.45 -37.79
CA THR A 135 4.57 -7.77 -36.43
C THR A 135 3.45 -7.58 -35.42
N GLY A 136 3.42 -8.43 -34.42
CA GLY A 136 2.60 -8.28 -33.21
C GLY A 136 3.51 -8.33 -31.98
N HIS A 137 3.22 -7.51 -30.98
CA HIS A 137 3.97 -7.44 -29.73
C HIS A 137 3.06 -7.75 -28.55
N PHE A 138 3.58 -8.49 -27.58
CA PHE A 138 2.86 -8.84 -26.37
C PHE A 138 3.82 -8.86 -25.17
N THR A 139 3.34 -8.51 -23.99
CA THR A 139 4.13 -8.66 -22.75
C THR A 139 3.41 -9.62 -21.82
N LEU A 140 4.05 -10.76 -21.53
CA LEU A 140 3.52 -11.77 -20.63
C LEU A 140 3.78 -11.36 -19.18
N TYR A 141 2.70 -11.31 -18.40
CA TYR A 141 2.71 -11.11 -16.95
C TYR A 141 2.14 -12.35 -16.26
N LEU A 142 2.74 -12.74 -15.15
CA LEU A 142 2.16 -13.73 -14.24
C LEU A 142 1.41 -13.03 -13.10
N GLU A 143 0.54 -13.77 -12.42
CA GLU A 143 -0.12 -13.29 -11.22
C GLU A 143 0.89 -12.91 -10.12
N THR A 144 0.66 -11.77 -9.48
CA THR A 144 1.51 -11.32 -8.38
C THR A 144 1.32 -12.22 -7.16
N PRO A 145 2.42 -12.65 -6.49
CA PRO A 145 2.32 -13.38 -5.24
C PRO A 145 1.79 -12.44 -4.14
N LYS A 146 1.22 -13.00 -3.07
CA LYS A 146 0.82 -12.20 -1.91
C LYS A 146 2.08 -11.57 -1.27
N PRO A 147 2.18 -10.24 -1.18
CA PRO A 147 3.33 -9.60 -0.55
C PRO A 147 3.34 -9.77 0.97
N SER A 148 4.50 -9.56 1.57
CA SER A 148 4.72 -9.43 3.01
C SER A 148 5.42 -8.12 3.34
N ILE A 149 5.11 -7.53 4.49
CA ILE A 149 5.82 -6.35 4.98
C ILE A 149 6.84 -6.77 6.04
N THR A 150 8.08 -6.30 5.90
CA THR A 150 9.09 -6.35 6.97
C THR A 150 9.29 -4.95 7.56
N SER A 151 9.44 -4.86 8.89
CA SER A 151 9.63 -3.60 9.61
C SER A 151 10.94 -3.59 10.39
N SER A 152 11.63 -2.46 10.44
CA SER A 152 12.80 -2.25 11.31
C SER A 152 12.45 -2.15 12.79
N ASN A 153 11.30 -1.55 13.12
CA ASN A 153 10.78 -1.44 14.48
C ASN A 153 9.24 -1.34 14.45
N LEU A 154 8.56 -2.24 15.14
CA LEU A 154 7.10 -2.22 15.28
C LEU A 154 6.61 -1.32 16.41
N ASN A 155 7.50 -0.96 17.34
CA ASN A 155 7.16 -0.16 18.52
C ASN A 155 8.06 1.09 18.61
N PRO A 156 7.91 2.07 17.70
CA PRO A 156 8.75 3.25 17.70
C PRO A 156 8.40 4.21 18.84
N ARG A 157 9.41 4.91 19.37
CA ARG A 157 9.20 6.06 20.25
C ARG A 157 8.62 7.27 19.50
N GLU A 158 7.64 7.93 20.11
CA GLU A 158 6.94 9.07 19.52
C GLU A 158 7.88 10.20 19.10
N ALA A 159 7.70 10.68 17.87
CA ALA A 159 8.40 11.80 17.25
C ALA A 159 9.94 11.72 17.21
N THR A 160 10.54 10.58 17.57
CA THR A 160 11.99 10.45 17.74
C THR A 160 12.61 9.42 16.80
N GLU A 161 11.99 8.26 16.66
CA GLU A 161 12.58 7.15 15.89
C GLU A 161 12.17 7.15 14.42
N ILE A 162 13.04 6.58 13.59
CA ILE A 162 12.81 6.33 12.16
C ILE A 162 12.43 4.86 11.99
N VAL A 163 11.36 4.60 11.25
CA VAL A 163 10.89 3.25 10.92
C VAL A 163 11.00 3.03 9.43
N ILE A 164 11.57 1.89 9.03
CA ILE A 164 11.68 1.47 7.64
C ILE A 164 10.79 0.25 7.44
N LEU A 165 9.80 0.38 6.55
CA LEU A 165 8.96 -0.71 6.08
C LEU A 165 9.39 -1.10 4.67
N SER A 166 9.59 -2.39 4.43
CA SER A 166 9.87 -2.96 3.11
C SER A 166 8.74 -3.89 2.69
N CYS A 167 8.31 -3.76 1.44
CA CYS A 167 7.35 -4.67 0.82
C CYS A 167 8.08 -5.71 -0.03
N ASP A 168 7.85 -6.98 0.29
CA ASP A 168 8.55 -8.12 -0.30
C ASP A 168 7.59 -9.09 -0.98
N PRO A 169 8.01 -9.77 -2.07
CA PRO A 169 9.36 -9.77 -2.66
C PRO A 169 9.59 -8.65 -3.68
N ASP A 170 10.87 -8.29 -3.91
CA ASP A 170 11.25 -7.39 -5.00
C ASP A 170 11.05 -8.05 -6.37
N THR A 171 9.96 -7.67 -7.04
CA THR A 171 9.56 -8.17 -8.34
C THR A 171 9.71 -7.09 -9.40
N GLN A 172 10.22 -7.45 -10.58
CA GLN A 172 10.32 -6.53 -11.72
C GLN A 172 8.95 -6.32 -12.39
N ASN A 173 8.77 -5.18 -13.05
CA ASN A 173 7.55 -4.84 -13.80
C ASN A 173 6.26 -4.86 -12.96
N VAL A 174 6.37 -4.58 -11.66
CA VAL A 174 5.22 -4.35 -10.76
C VAL A 174 5.32 -2.95 -10.17
N SER A 175 4.17 -2.38 -9.84
CA SER A 175 4.06 -1.16 -9.06
C SER A 175 3.71 -1.48 -7.62
N TYR A 176 4.40 -0.84 -6.66
CA TYR A 176 4.08 -0.92 -5.24
C TYR A 176 3.23 0.27 -4.80
N GLN A 177 2.25 0.00 -3.94
CA GLN A 177 1.40 1.02 -3.35
C GLN A 177 1.18 0.71 -1.87
N TRP A 178 1.46 1.69 -1.03
CA TRP A 178 1.25 1.59 0.41
C TRP A 178 -0.11 2.11 0.84
N TRP A 179 -0.62 1.49 1.89
CA TRP A 179 -1.90 1.76 2.53
C TRP A 179 -1.70 1.86 4.04
N ILE A 180 -2.42 2.79 4.68
CA ILE A 180 -2.51 2.96 6.13
C ILE A 180 -3.99 3.05 6.51
N ASN A 181 -4.44 2.28 7.49
CA ASN A 181 -5.85 2.25 7.92
C ASN A 181 -6.84 2.03 6.75
N GLY A 182 -6.46 1.18 5.77
CA GLY A 182 -7.26 0.91 4.58
C GLY A 182 -7.32 2.04 3.53
N GLN A 183 -6.59 3.14 3.72
CA GLN A 183 -6.51 4.26 2.78
C GLN A 183 -5.10 4.36 2.16
N ARG A 184 -4.98 4.91 0.95
CA ARG A 184 -3.67 5.17 0.34
C ARG A 184 -2.89 6.17 1.17
N LEU A 185 -1.57 6.01 1.23
CA LEU A 185 -0.70 6.99 1.91
C LEU A 185 -0.99 8.43 1.42
N PRO A 186 -1.33 9.35 2.33
CA PRO A 186 -1.44 10.78 2.03
C PRO A 186 -0.15 11.37 1.43
N ILE A 187 -0.28 12.41 0.60
CA ILE A 187 0.87 13.00 -0.12
C ILE A 187 1.65 14.02 0.75
N ASN A 188 1.13 14.45 1.92
CA ASN A 188 1.65 15.58 2.71
C ASN A 188 2.06 15.19 4.15
N ARG A 189 2.94 14.22 4.31
CA ARG A 189 3.33 13.66 5.61
C ARG A 189 4.83 13.30 5.61
N PRO A 190 5.47 13.12 6.79
CA PRO A 190 6.92 12.96 6.91
C PRO A 190 7.39 11.54 6.57
N TRP A 191 6.98 11.03 5.42
CA TRP A 191 7.42 9.76 4.89
C TRP A 191 8.12 9.89 3.54
N GLN A 192 9.08 9.02 3.30
CA GLN A 192 9.86 8.96 2.08
C GLN A 192 9.68 7.59 1.45
N LEU A 193 9.35 7.58 0.16
CA LEU A 193 9.26 6.37 -0.65
C LEU A 193 10.55 6.21 -1.47
N SER A 194 11.00 4.97 -1.65
CA SER A 194 12.03 4.65 -2.65
C SER A 194 11.53 4.97 -4.07
N GLU A 195 12.43 5.02 -5.06
CA GLU A 195 12.06 5.32 -6.45
C GLU A 195 10.98 4.38 -7.02
N ASN A 196 10.97 3.12 -6.60
CA ASN A 196 9.96 2.13 -6.98
C ASN A 196 8.79 2.00 -5.97
N ASN A 197 8.71 2.88 -4.96
CA ASN A 197 7.75 2.86 -3.85
C ASN A 197 7.75 1.58 -2.99
N ARG A 198 8.74 0.70 -3.14
CA ARG A 198 8.84 -0.56 -2.38
C ARG A 198 9.18 -0.34 -0.91
N ILE A 199 10.03 0.64 -0.62
CA ILE A 199 10.50 0.96 0.74
C ILE A 199 9.82 2.24 1.20
N LEU A 200 9.20 2.19 2.37
CA LEU A 200 8.58 3.31 3.05
C LEU A 200 9.38 3.64 4.31
N THR A 201 9.96 4.83 4.35
CA THR A 201 10.67 5.36 5.52
C THR A 201 9.78 6.38 6.22
N LEU A 202 9.48 6.14 7.48
CA LEU A 202 8.69 7.01 8.35
C LEU A 202 9.63 7.73 9.32
N SER A 203 9.65 9.07 9.29
CA SER A 203 10.47 9.87 10.19
C SER A 203 9.60 10.49 11.29
N GLY A 204 9.92 10.20 12.56
CA GLY A 204 9.19 10.77 13.69
C GLY A 204 7.74 10.31 13.73
N VAL A 205 7.53 9.01 13.98
CA VAL A 205 6.18 8.42 14.03
C VAL A 205 5.36 9.11 15.13
N THR A 206 4.17 9.58 14.78
CA THR A 206 3.20 10.22 15.68
C THR A 206 1.90 9.42 15.71
N LYS A 207 1.02 9.72 16.67
CA LYS A 207 -0.25 9.01 16.86
C LYS A 207 -1.13 8.96 15.60
N ASP A 208 -1.10 9.98 14.75
CA ASP A 208 -1.91 10.06 13.53
C ASP A 208 -1.38 9.20 12.36
N ILE A 209 -0.12 8.78 12.44
CA ILE A 209 0.50 7.88 11.45
C ILE A 209 0.89 6.53 12.07
N ALA A 210 0.51 6.27 13.32
CA ALA A 210 0.54 4.92 13.89
C ALA A 210 -0.69 4.12 13.44
N GLY A 211 -0.56 2.80 13.32
CA GLY A 211 -1.65 1.93 12.91
C GLY A 211 -1.24 0.79 11.95
N PRO A 212 -2.21 0.05 11.41
CA PRO A 212 -2.00 -1.00 10.41
C PRO A 212 -1.58 -0.42 9.05
N TYR A 213 -0.46 -0.94 8.54
CA TYR A 213 0.06 -0.72 7.21
C TYR A 213 -0.14 -1.96 6.33
N GLU A 214 -0.55 -1.75 5.09
CA GLU A 214 -0.63 -2.80 4.06
C GLU A 214 0.14 -2.34 2.82
N CYS A 215 0.72 -3.29 2.11
CA CYS A 215 1.35 -3.05 0.81
C CYS A 215 0.59 -3.79 -0.27
N GLU A 216 0.39 -3.12 -1.40
CA GLU A 216 -0.22 -3.67 -2.59
C GLU A 216 0.82 -3.76 -3.71
N MET A 217 0.96 -4.95 -4.30
CA MET A 217 1.70 -5.18 -5.54
C MET A 217 0.71 -5.28 -6.69
N LYS A 218 0.97 -4.54 -7.76
CA LYS A 218 0.08 -4.53 -8.93
C LYS A 218 0.85 -4.65 -10.23
N ASN A 219 0.29 -5.43 -11.16
CA ASN A 219 0.67 -5.47 -12.56
C ASN A 219 -0.59 -5.40 -13.44
N PRO A 220 -0.47 -5.39 -14.79
CA PRO A 220 -1.63 -5.25 -15.66
C PRO A 220 -2.69 -6.36 -15.54
N VAL A 221 -2.33 -7.54 -15.03
CA VAL A 221 -3.22 -8.73 -14.97
C VAL A 221 -3.76 -9.03 -13.56
N SER A 222 -3.10 -8.54 -12.51
CA SER A 222 -3.38 -8.89 -11.12
C SER A 222 -2.96 -7.81 -10.12
N SER A 223 -3.58 -7.84 -8.94
CA SER A 223 -3.25 -7.00 -7.78
C SER A 223 -3.38 -7.84 -6.52
N SER A 224 -2.40 -7.75 -5.62
CA SER A 224 -2.35 -8.53 -4.38
C SER A 224 -1.92 -7.65 -3.21
N ARG A 225 -2.60 -7.79 -2.07
CA ARG A 225 -2.30 -7.06 -0.84
C ARG A 225 -1.71 -7.95 0.23
N SER A 226 -0.81 -7.38 1.03
CA SER A 226 -0.20 -8.04 2.18
C SER A 226 -1.19 -8.17 3.33
N ASP A 227 -0.85 -9.03 4.30
CA ASP A 227 -1.45 -8.90 5.62
C ASP A 227 -1.01 -7.59 6.29
N PRO A 228 -1.86 -6.99 7.15
CA PRO A 228 -1.53 -5.73 7.79
C PRO A 228 -0.44 -5.89 8.86
N VAL A 229 0.47 -4.92 8.92
CA VAL A 229 1.49 -4.78 9.97
C VAL A 229 1.23 -3.52 10.78
N THR A 230 0.97 -3.66 12.08
CA THR A 230 0.61 -2.54 12.95
C THR A 230 1.82 -1.95 13.65
N LEU A 231 2.02 -0.64 13.50
CA LEU A 231 2.96 0.14 14.30
C LEU A 231 2.28 0.59 15.60
N ASN A 232 2.83 0.18 16.74
CA ASN A 232 2.33 0.53 18.06
C ASN A 232 3.23 1.61 18.67
N LEU A 233 2.71 2.82 18.79
CA LEU A 233 3.50 3.95 19.28
C LEU A 233 3.85 3.79 20.77
N ILE A 234 5.12 3.95 21.10
CA ILE A 234 5.58 4.11 22.47
C ILE A 234 5.64 5.61 22.76
N CYS A 235 4.88 6.08 23.75
CA CYS A 235 4.91 7.48 24.15
C CYS A 235 5.12 7.62 25.66
N ASP A 236 5.92 8.62 26.03
CA ASP A 236 6.11 9.09 27.40
C ASP A 236 5.11 10.23 27.66
N CYS A 237 4.46 10.24 28.83
CA CYS A 237 3.54 11.32 29.18
C CYS A 237 4.28 12.64 29.44
N ASP A 238 3.89 13.72 28.77
CA ASP A 238 4.05 15.07 29.30
C ASP A 238 3.03 15.27 30.44
N PHE A 239 3.49 15.14 31.68
CA PHE A 239 2.68 15.38 32.88
C PHE A 239 2.67 16.88 33.22
N ILE A 240 1.57 17.57 32.95
CA ILE A 240 1.32 18.91 33.53
C ILE A 240 0.32 18.77 34.68
N LEU A 241 0.75 19.14 35.89
CA LEU A 241 -0.11 19.19 37.08
C LEU A 241 -0.39 20.64 37.47
N PHE A 242 -1.67 21.01 37.54
CA PHE A 242 -2.12 22.12 38.37
C PHE A 242 -2.56 21.58 39.74
N ALA A 243 -2.03 22.15 40.82
CA ALA A 243 -2.47 21.85 42.17
C ALA A 243 -3.76 22.65 42.49
N PRO A 244 -4.80 22.03 43.08
CA PRO A 244 -5.88 22.80 43.68
C PRO A 244 -5.39 23.37 45.02
N GLU A 245 -5.31 24.69 45.09
CA GLU A 245 -5.38 25.40 46.36
C GLU A 245 -6.87 25.51 46.77
N GLY A 246 -7.19 25.07 48.00
CA GLY A 246 -8.42 25.49 48.68
C GLY A 246 -9.30 24.36 49.25
N LEU A 247 -9.65 24.51 50.53
CA LEU A 247 -10.79 23.87 51.17
C LEU A 247 -12.07 24.41 50.53
N ASP A 248 -12.75 23.57 49.74
CA ASP A 248 -14.22 23.42 49.65
C ASP A 248 -14.62 22.96 48.24
N ALA A 249 -15.15 21.73 48.19
CA ALA A 249 -15.69 21.00 47.03
C ALA A 249 -14.69 20.52 45.94
N PRO A 250 -14.77 19.25 45.50
CA PRO A 250 -13.88 18.69 44.49
C PRO A 250 -14.42 19.04 43.09
N THR A 251 -13.95 20.14 42.51
CA THR A 251 -14.00 20.26 41.05
C THR A 251 -12.91 19.37 40.47
N ILE A 252 -13.26 18.13 40.14
CA ILE A 252 -12.39 17.19 39.41
C ILE A 252 -12.26 17.73 37.99
N SER A 253 -11.23 18.53 37.72
CA SER A 253 -10.74 18.74 36.37
C SER A 253 -9.69 17.67 36.09
N SER A 254 -10.13 16.49 35.68
CA SER A 254 -9.23 15.42 35.22
C SER A 254 -8.66 15.80 33.85
N SER A 255 -7.39 16.19 33.80
CA SER A 255 -6.62 16.16 32.56
C SER A 255 -5.88 14.83 32.49
N TYR A 256 -6.42 13.91 31.68
CA TYR A 256 -5.87 12.58 31.48
C TYR A 256 -4.43 12.65 30.96
N THR A 257 -3.54 11.89 31.58
CA THR A 257 -2.20 11.62 31.05
C THR A 257 -2.13 10.14 30.68
N TYR A 258 -1.68 9.83 29.47
CA TYR A 258 -1.78 8.49 28.89
C TYR A 258 -0.41 8.05 28.38
N SER A 259 0.14 6.98 28.96
CA SER A 259 1.39 6.35 28.52
C SER A 259 1.07 5.03 27.83
N HIS A 260 1.85 4.67 26.83
CA HIS A 260 1.74 3.39 26.15
C HIS A 260 3.09 2.71 26.02
N PRO A 261 3.20 1.42 26.39
CA PRO A 261 2.19 0.61 27.09
C PRO A 261 1.87 1.14 28.50
N LEU A 262 0.79 0.64 29.13
CA LEU A 262 0.29 1.17 30.40
C LEU A 262 1.37 1.14 31.50
N ALA A 263 1.60 2.28 32.16
CA ALA A 263 2.53 2.37 33.27
C ALA A 263 2.05 1.61 34.52
N GLU A 264 3.01 1.07 35.28
CA GLU A 264 2.76 0.45 36.57
C GLU A 264 2.71 1.50 37.68
N HIS A 265 1.81 1.30 38.63
CA HIS A 265 1.61 2.20 39.78
C HIS A 265 1.89 1.44 41.08
N SER A 266 2.58 2.08 42.01
CA SER A 266 2.82 1.56 43.35
C SER A 266 2.65 2.63 44.41
N TRP A 267 2.07 2.26 45.55
CA TRP A 267 1.82 3.17 46.66
C TRP A 267 2.78 2.89 47.81
N LEU A 268 3.36 3.97 48.35
CA LEU A 268 4.11 3.96 49.59
C LEU A 268 3.45 4.91 50.58
N ILE A 269 3.34 4.47 51.83
CA ILE A 269 2.89 5.30 52.96
C ILE A 269 4.04 5.38 53.93
N GLU A 270 4.52 6.60 54.23
CA GLU A 270 5.68 6.83 55.12
C GLU A 270 6.89 5.96 54.71
N GLY A 271 7.13 5.85 53.40
CA GLY A 271 8.22 5.07 52.81
C GLY A 271 8.01 3.55 52.78
N LYS A 272 6.88 3.02 53.27
CA LYS A 272 6.57 1.58 53.23
C LYS A 272 5.63 1.25 52.07
N PHE A 273 6.05 0.32 51.21
CA PHE A 273 5.20 -0.22 50.14
C PHE A 273 3.88 -0.77 50.69
N GLN A 274 2.79 -0.44 50.01
CA GLN A 274 1.45 -0.91 50.34
C GLN A 274 0.91 -1.84 49.26
N GLN A 275 0.78 -1.35 48.03
CA GLN A 275 0.19 -2.10 46.94
C GLN A 275 0.60 -1.54 45.58
N SER A 276 0.46 -2.37 44.54
CA SER A 276 0.60 -1.96 43.15
C SER A 276 -0.77 -1.81 42.50
N ALA A 277 -1.28 -0.58 42.39
CA ALA A 277 -2.56 -0.27 41.75
C ALA A 277 -2.67 1.23 41.42
N PRO A 278 -3.40 1.62 40.36
CA PRO A 278 -3.65 3.03 40.04
C PRO A 278 -4.54 3.72 41.08
N VAL A 279 -5.30 2.94 41.86
CA VAL A 279 -6.23 3.42 42.87
C VAL A 279 -5.89 2.81 44.22
N PHE A 280 -5.91 3.63 45.27
CA PHE A 280 -5.75 3.21 46.66
C PHE A 280 -7.03 3.48 47.46
N PHE A 281 -7.66 2.41 47.95
CA PHE A 281 -8.94 2.48 48.66
C PHE A 281 -8.74 2.45 50.18
N ILE A 282 -9.29 3.44 50.88
CA ILE A 282 -9.36 3.49 52.33
C ILE A 282 -10.83 3.31 52.73
N LEU A 283 -11.19 2.11 53.18
CA LEU A 283 -12.56 1.73 53.53
C LEU A 283 -13.12 2.53 54.71
N GLN A 284 -12.31 2.75 55.74
CA GLN A 284 -12.69 3.51 56.93
C GLN A 284 -11.50 4.33 57.41
N ILE A 285 -11.56 5.65 57.21
CA ILE A 285 -10.47 6.54 57.60
C ILE A 285 -10.37 6.67 59.12
N THR A 286 -9.17 6.53 59.65
CA THR A 286 -8.84 6.65 61.08
C THR A 286 -7.59 7.52 61.24
N LYS A 287 -7.25 7.91 62.47
CA LYS A 287 -6.06 8.73 62.75
C LYS A 287 -4.75 8.12 62.24
N THR A 288 -4.67 6.80 62.16
CA THR A 288 -3.48 6.07 61.69
C THR A 288 -3.20 6.26 60.20
N TYR A 289 -4.15 6.81 59.44
CA TYR A 289 -3.97 7.17 58.02
C TYR A 289 -3.39 8.57 57.82
N THR A 290 -3.07 9.31 58.90
CA THR A 290 -2.30 10.56 58.81
C THR A 290 -0.86 10.23 58.40
N GLY A 291 -0.37 10.82 57.31
CA GLY A 291 0.98 10.59 56.84
C GLY A 291 1.23 11.07 55.41
N VAL A 292 2.42 10.77 54.90
CA VAL A 292 2.84 11.05 53.52
C VAL A 292 2.60 9.84 52.64
N TYR A 293 1.76 10.04 51.63
CA TYR A 293 1.41 9.07 50.59
C TYR A 293 2.20 9.41 49.35
N VAL A 294 2.92 8.43 48.83
CA VAL A 294 3.68 8.54 47.59
C VAL A 294 3.10 7.53 46.61
N CYS A 295 2.63 8.00 45.47
CA CYS A 295 2.39 7.11 44.33
C CYS A 295 3.60 7.19 43.41
N PHE A 296 4.24 6.04 43.18
CA PHE A 296 5.33 5.87 42.23
C PHE A 296 4.77 5.26 40.94
N ILE A 297 5.09 5.89 39.82
CA ILE A 297 4.63 5.52 38.48
C ILE A 297 5.87 5.14 37.68
N HIS A 298 5.86 3.94 37.09
CA HIS A 298 6.97 3.43 36.30
C HIS A 298 6.49 2.82 35.00
N ASN A 299 7.09 3.23 33.88
CA ASN A 299 6.86 2.60 32.59
C ASN A 299 8.13 1.85 32.20
N SER A 300 8.08 0.52 32.22
CA SER A 300 9.22 -0.33 31.93
C SER A 300 9.65 -0.30 30.45
N ALA A 301 8.70 -0.04 29.53
CA ALA A 301 8.97 0.05 28.10
C ALA A 301 9.69 1.34 27.70
N THR A 302 9.42 2.44 28.40
CA THR A 302 10.13 3.71 28.16
C THR A 302 11.30 3.94 29.13
N GLY A 303 11.30 3.28 30.29
CA GLY A 303 12.19 3.58 31.40
C GLY A 303 11.80 4.84 32.19
N GLY A 304 10.66 5.46 31.87
CA GLY A 304 10.15 6.65 32.54
C GLY A 304 9.72 6.35 33.98
N THR A 305 10.00 7.28 34.89
CA THR A 305 9.56 7.22 36.29
C THR A 305 9.01 8.57 36.73
N ASN A 306 7.91 8.57 37.47
CA ASN A 306 7.34 9.75 38.11
C ASN A 306 6.86 9.42 39.53
N LEU A 307 6.73 10.42 40.39
CA LEU A 307 6.21 10.25 41.74
C LEU A 307 5.28 11.40 42.13
N ILE A 308 4.17 11.05 42.78
CA ILE A 308 3.17 11.99 43.31
C ILE A 308 3.21 11.88 44.83
N ILE A 309 3.46 12.98 45.52
CA ILE A 309 3.51 13.04 46.99
C ILE A 309 2.30 13.82 47.51
N LYS A 310 1.54 13.24 48.43
CA LYS A 310 0.40 13.87 49.11
C LYS A 310 0.52 13.66 50.63
N ARG A 311 0.46 14.74 51.40
CA ARG A 311 0.32 14.66 52.86
C ARG A 311 -1.17 14.65 53.23
N ILE A 312 -1.60 13.63 53.97
CA ILE A 312 -2.97 13.51 54.49
C ILE A 312 -2.93 13.75 56.00
N ILE A 313 -3.82 14.61 56.49
CA ILE A 313 -3.98 14.91 57.91
C ILE A 313 -5.42 14.60 58.31
N VAL A 314 -5.60 13.67 59.25
CA VAL A 314 -6.93 13.28 59.75
C VAL A 314 -7.15 13.95 61.12
N PRO A 315 -7.98 15.03 61.21
CA PRO A 315 -8.15 15.78 62.44
C PRO A 315 -8.89 14.98 63.52
N SER A 316 -8.63 15.33 64.79
CA SER A 316 -9.01 14.56 65.97
C SER A 316 -10.38 14.88 66.56
N LYS A 317 -11.09 15.91 66.07
CA LYS A 317 -12.38 16.36 66.61
C LYS A 317 -13.37 16.61 65.48
N TRP A 318 -14.54 16.00 65.58
CA TRP A 318 -15.74 16.44 64.89
C TRP A 318 -16.63 17.14 65.92
N THR A 319 -17.23 18.27 65.54
CA THR A 319 -18.18 19.02 66.37
C THR A 319 -19.42 18.15 66.63
N PRO A 320 -19.84 17.95 67.89
CA PRO A 320 -20.96 17.07 68.21
C PRO A 320 -22.27 17.73 67.77
N GLY A 321 -22.83 17.25 66.66
CA GLY A 321 -24.11 17.75 66.14
C GLY A 321 -24.77 16.90 65.05
N ALA A 322 -24.08 15.94 64.43
CA ALA A 322 -24.70 15.02 63.47
C ALA A 322 -24.57 13.58 63.93
N LEU A 323 -25.67 12.82 63.78
CA LEU A 323 -25.76 11.39 64.04
C LEU A 323 -24.53 10.63 63.48
N ALA A 324 -24.12 9.60 64.21
CA ALA A 324 -23.06 8.67 63.85
C ALA A 324 -23.28 8.08 62.44
N THR A 325 -22.74 8.73 61.42
CA THR A 325 -22.56 8.18 60.09
C THR A 325 -21.14 7.62 60.02
N LYS A 326 -21.03 6.34 59.64
CA LYS A 326 -19.75 5.71 59.27
C LYS A 326 -18.97 6.67 58.38
N HIS A 327 -17.68 6.87 58.67
CA HIS A 327 -16.81 7.67 57.80
C HIS A 327 -16.96 7.19 56.35
N PRO A 328 -17.18 8.10 55.38
CA PRO A 328 -17.22 7.68 53.98
C PRO A 328 -15.85 7.13 53.57
N PRO A 329 -15.82 6.10 52.71
CA PRO A 329 -14.56 5.60 52.17
C PRO A 329 -13.84 6.71 51.39
N VAL A 330 -12.51 6.77 51.52
CA VAL A 330 -11.66 7.70 50.75
C VAL A 330 -10.99 6.93 49.64
N VAL A 331 -11.06 7.47 48.42
CA VAL A 331 -10.41 6.92 47.24
C VAL A 331 -9.28 7.87 46.85
N LEU A 332 -8.04 7.38 46.89
CA LEU A 332 -6.88 8.09 46.37
C LEU A 332 -6.59 7.56 44.97
N LEU A 333 -6.45 8.50 44.03
CA LEU A 333 -6.24 8.20 42.62
C LEU A 333 -4.84 8.68 42.24
N CYS A 334 -4.09 7.82 41.56
CA CYS A 334 -2.79 8.16 41.01
C CYS A 334 -2.92 8.44 39.51
N GLY A 335 -3.02 9.73 39.16
CA GLY A 335 -2.99 10.19 37.76
C GLY A 335 -4.26 9.97 36.93
N LEU A 336 -5.43 10.37 37.44
CA LEU A 336 -6.67 10.42 36.62
C LEU A 336 -6.93 11.82 36.04
#